data_AF-A0A2M8FX77-F1
#
_entry.id   AF-A0A2M8FX77-F1
#
_cell.length_a   1.000
_cell.length_b   1.000
_cell.length_c   1.000
_cell.angle_alpha   90.00
_cell.angle_beta   90.00
_cell.angle_gamma   90.00
#
_symmetry.space_group_name_H-M   'P 1'
#
loop_
_entity.id
_entity.type
_entity.pdbx_description
1 polymer ?
#
loop_
_entity_poly.entity_id
_entity_poly.type
_entity_poly.pdbx_seq_one_letter_code
_entity_poly.pdbx_strand_id
1 'polypeptide(L)'
;MPKRKSQLEAKTSTQGQMGYPEIEKLIDSEHFDEVNGAFSRAYDELVEVERKKKGLKKGKDAAKGMLSIELTMELFRELLSLKYQLQEELKKKHQQTHAK
;
A
#
# COMPACT_ATOMS: atom_id res chain seq x y z
N MET A 1 22.73 8.81 45.33
CA MET A 1 23.18 9.66 44.20
C MET A 1 24.23 8.89 43.42
N PRO A 2 24.31 8.94 42.07
CA PRO A 2 23.67 9.88 41.15
C PRO A 2 22.87 9.26 39.98
N LYS A 3 22.26 10.17 39.23
CA LYS A 3 21.26 10.08 38.15
C LYS A 3 21.87 9.78 36.78
N ARG A 4 21.11 9.18 35.87
CA ARG A 4 20.92 9.63 34.46
C ARG A 4 19.47 9.32 34.07
N LYS A 5 18.59 10.32 33.88
CA LYS A 5 18.43 11.12 32.65
C LYS A 5 18.33 10.20 31.44
N SER A 6 17.34 10.25 30.57
CA SER A 6 16.27 11.22 30.37
C SER A 6 15.54 10.76 29.11
N GLN A 7 14.22 10.97 29.10
CA GLN A 7 13.47 11.47 27.94
C GLN A 7 13.29 10.49 26.76
N LEU A 8 12.04 10.11 26.49
CA LEU A 8 11.13 10.84 25.59
C LEU A 8 11.59 10.68 24.14
N GLU A 9 11.21 9.60 23.46
CA GLU A 9 11.00 9.67 22.01
C GLU A 9 9.74 8.88 21.62
N ALA A 10 8.75 9.67 21.19
CA ALA A 10 7.61 9.34 20.34
C ALA A 10 6.62 8.25 20.80
N LYS A 11 5.77 8.61 21.77
CA LYS A 11 4.33 8.32 21.63
C LYS A 11 3.78 9.22 20.51
N THR A 12 4.04 8.88 19.26
CA THR A 12 3.28 9.41 18.13
C THR A 12 1.90 8.77 18.20
N SER A 13 0.96 9.52 18.78
CA SER A 13 -0.47 9.52 18.44
C SER A 13 -1.03 8.19 17.89
N THR A 14 -1.59 7.37 18.78
CA THR A 14 -2.62 6.35 18.50
C THR A 14 -3.93 7.01 18.03
N GLN A 15 -3.85 7.82 16.98
CA GLN A 15 -4.97 8.55 16.39
C GLN A 15 -4.83 8.40 14.88
N GLY A 16 -5.28 7.27 14.34
CA GLY A 16 -5.44 7.11 12.89
C GLY A 16 -5.00 5.79 12.23
N GLN A 17 -4.58 4.76 12.98
CA GLN A 17 -4.39 3.45 12.35
C GLN A 17 -5.76 2.88 11.96
N MET A 18 -6.03 2.79 10.67
CA MET A 18 -7.25 2.22 10.07
C MET A 18 -7.27 0.68 10.13
N GLY A 19 -6.34 0.09 10.88
CA GLY A 19 -6.28 -1.34 11.17
C GLY A 19 -5.31 -2.15 10.29
N TYR A 20 -4.57 -1.49 9.39
CA TYR A 20 -3.66 -2.16 8.45
C TYR A 20 -2.25 -1.53 8.46
N PRO A 21 -1.47 -1.74 9.53
CA PRO A 21 -0.21 -1.01 9.78
C PRO A 21 0.83 -1.20 8.67
N GLU A 22 0.91 -2.40 8.07
CA GLU A 22 1.86 -2.66 6.98
C GLU A 22 1.45 -1.96 5.68
N ILE A 23 0.14 -1.86 5.40
CA ILE A 23 -0.36 -1.16 4.23
C ILE A 23 -0.18 0.34 4.39
N GLU A 24 -0.49 0.90 5.57
CA GLU A 24 -0.24 2.30 5.89
C GLU A 24 1.24 2.66 5.70
N LYS A 25 2.14 1.86 6.26
CA LYS A 25 3.59 2.02 6.08
C LYS A 25 4.00 1.95 4.61
N LEU A 26 3.41 1.05 3.83
CA LEU A 26 3.69 0.91 2.40
C LEU A 26 3.24 2.16 1.63
N ILE A 27 2.03 2.66 1.88
CA ILE A 27 1.50 3.88 1.24
C ILE A 27 2.31 5.11 1.65
N ASP A 28 2.70 5.22 2.92
CA ASP A 28 3.47 6.37 3.43
C ASP A 28 4.88 6.40 2.86
N SER A 29 5.54 5.25 2.85
CA SER A 29 6.93 5.10 2.41
C SER A 29 7.08 5.02 0.89
N GLU A 30 6.03 4.63 0.18
CA GLU A 30 6.00 4.47 -1.29
C GLU A 30 7.00 3.43 -1.84
N HIS A 31 7.52 2.55 -0.97
CA HIS A 31 8.45 1.48 -1.35
C HIS A 31 7.69 0.22 -1.81
N PHE A 32 7.18 0.22 -3.04
CA PHE A 32 6.40 -0.90 -3.60
C PHE A 32 7.24 -2.00 -4.28
N ASP A 33 8.57 -1.89 -4.33
CA ASP A 33 9.42 -2.79 -5.11
C ASP A 33 9.24 -4.28 -4.76
N GLU A 34 9.18 -4.60 -3.47
CA GLU A 34 8.99 -5.98 -3.00
C GLU A 34 7.61 -6.53 -3.40
N VAL A 35 6.56 -5.73 -3.24
CA VAL A 35 5.18 -6.09 -3.58
C VAL A 35 5.04 -6.25 -5.09
N ASN A 36 5.55 -5.29 -5.86
CA ASN A 36 5.58 -5.35 -7.32
C ASN A 36 6.30 -6.61 -7.80
N GLY A 37 7.50 -6.89 -7.26
CA GLY A 37 8.27 -8.07 -7.61
C GLY A 37 7.55 -9.37 -7.26
N ALA A 38 6.90 -9.45 -6.09
CA ALA A 38 6.13 -10.62 -5.69
C ALA A 38 4.91 -10.85 -6.60
N PHE A 39 4.17 -9.79 -6.91
CA PHE A 39 2.96 -9.87 -7.73
C PHE A 39 3.28 -10.17 -9.19
N SER A 40 4.35 -9.60 -9.75
CA SER A 40 4.80 -9.94 -11.11
C SER A 40 5.17 -11.42 -11.21
N ARG A 41 5.97 -11.95 -10.28
CA ARG A 41 6.33 -13.38 -10.27
C ARG A 41 5.10 -14.28 -10.16
N ALA A 42 4.19 -13.97 -9.24
CA ALA A 42 2.96 -14.74 -9.07
C ALA A 42 2.08 -14.68 -10.33
N TYR A 43 1.97 -13.52 -10.97
CA TYR A 43 1.22 -13.35 -12.21
C TYR A 43 1.80 -14.22 -13.34
N ASP A 44 3.12 -14.18 -13.54
CA ASP A 44 3.81 -14.97 -14.56
C ASP A 44 3.60 -16.49 -14.35
N GLU A 45 3.66 -16.95 -13.10
CA GLU A 45 3.36 -18.34 -12.75
C GLU A 45 1.90 -18.72 -13.07
N LEU A 46 0.95 -17.84 -12.77
CA LEU A 46 -0.46 -18.06 -13.07
C LEU A 46 -0.74 -18.08 -14.58
N VAL A 47 -0.06 -17.23 -15.36
CA VAL A 47 -0.12 -17.25 -16.84
C VAL A 47 0.33 -18.60 -17.38
N GLU A 48 1.42 -19.16 -16.84
CA GLU A 48 1.89 -20.48 -17.24
C GLU A 48 0.89 -21.60 -16.88
N VAL A 49 0.22 -21.49 -15.73
CA VAL A 49 -0.83 -22.45 -15.32
C VAL A 49 -2.07 -22.34 -16.21
N GLU A 50 -2.49 -21.12 -16.54
CA GLU A 50 -3.65 -20.84 -17.40
C GLU A 50 -3.42 -21.39 -18.82
N ARG A 51 -2.23 -21.14 -19.39
CA ARG A 51 -1.84 -21.58 -20.74
C ARG A 51 -1.70 -23.08 -20.90
N LYS A 52 -1.25 -23.79 -19.85
CA LYS A 52 -0.99 -25.24 -19.92
C LYS A 52 -2.26 -26.07 -20.14
N LYS A 53 -3.47 -25.49 -20.05
CA LYS A 53 -4.81 -26.10 -20.32
C LYS A 53 -5.07 -27.48 -19.68
N LYS A 54 -4.20 -27.96 -18.78
CA LYS A 54 -4.36 -29.22 -18.03
C LYS A 54 -5.36 -29.00 -16.90
N GLY A 55 -6.63 -29.22 -17.22
CA GLY A 55 -7.76 -29.10 -16.30
C GLY A 55 -8.42 -27.73 -16.38
N LEU A 56 -9.59 -27.67 -17.04
CA LEU A 56 -10.37 -26.45 -17.26
C LEU A 56 -10.63 -25.65 -15.98
N LYS A 57 -10.81 -26.33 -14.84
CA LYS A 57 -11.00 -25.70 -13.53
C LYS A 57 -9.75 -24.91 -13.09
N LYS A 58 -8.56 -25.50 -13.24
CA LYS A 58 -7.29 -24.87 -12.84
C LYS A 58 -6.98 -23.63 -13.67
N GLY A 59 -7.27 -23.66 -14.97
CA GLY A 59 -7.12 -22.47 -15.83
C GLY A 59 -8.06 -21.33 -15.42
N LYS A 60 -9.32 -21.64 -15.08
CA LYS A 60 -10.28 -20.65 -14.57
C LYS A 60 -9.85 -20.06 -13.22
N ASP A 61 -9.35 -20.90 -12.32
CA ASP A 61 -8.87 -20.44 -11.01
C ASP A 61 -7.60 -19.58 -11.17
N ALA A 62 -6.71 -19.92 -12.11
CA ALA A 62 -5.55 -19.10 -12.43
C ALA A 62 -5.92 -17.72 -13.01
N ALA A 63 -6.86 -17.68 -13.94
CA ALA A 63 -7.39 -16.43 -14.49
C ALA A 63 -8.02 -15.52 -13.41
N LYS A 64 -8.73 -16.10 -12.44
CA LYS A 64 -9.25 -15.35 -11.28
C LYS A 64 -8.14 -14.81 -10.38
N GLY A 65 -7.07 -15.58 -10.18
CA GLY A 65 -5.90 -15.15 -9.43
C GLY A 65 -5.21 -13.96 -10.09
N MET A 66 -5.00 -14.02 -11.41
CA MET A 66 -4.47 -12.91 -12.20
C MET A 66 -5.32 -11.64 -12.05
N LEU A 67 -6.64 -11.75 -12.21
CA LEU A 67 -7.56 -10.62 -12.02
C LEU A 67 -7.49 -10.02 -10.61
N SER A 68 -7.34 -10.86 -9.59
CA SER A 68 -7.25 -10.41 -8.20
C SER A 68 -5.95 -9.62 -7.94
N ILE A 69 -4.84 -10.04 -8.56
CA ILE A 69 -3.56 -9.32 -8.53
C ILE A 69 -3.73 -7.95 -9.20
N GLU A 70 -4.35 -7.90 -10.38
CA GLU A 70 -4.61 -6.65 -11.12
C GLU A 70 -5.44 -5.67 -10.29
N LEU A 71 -6.55 -6.13 -9.71
CA LEU A 71 -7.42 -5.32 -8.84
C LEU A 71 -6.69 -4.81 -7.59
N THR A 72 -5.82 -5.63 -7.00
CA THR A 72 -5.05 -5.21 -5.82
C THR A 72 -4.03 -4.11 -6.19
N MET A 73 -3.39 -4.23 -7.35
CA MET A 73 -2.48 -3.19 -7.86
C MET A 73 -3.22 -1.89 -8.19
N GLU A 74 -4.45 -1.99 -8.70
CA GLU A 74 -5.32 -0.84 -8.92
C GLU A 74 -5.67 -0.14 -7.62
N LEU A 75 -6.04 -0.90 -6.57
CA LEU A 75 -6.31 -0.35 -5.24
C LEU A 75 -5.09 0.40 -4.67
N PHE A 76 -3.86 -0.12 -4.83
CA PHE A 76 -2.67 0.61 -4.40
C PHE A 76 -2.48 1.93 -5.12
N ARG A 77 -2.77 2.00 -6.43
CA ARG A 77 -2.70 3.25 -7.20
C ARG A 77 -3.77 4.24 -6.75
N GLU A 78 -4.98 3.77 -6.46
CA GLU A 78 -6.07 4.62 -5.95
C GLU A 78 -5.71 5.19 -4.57
N LEU A 79 -5.16 4.37 -3.67
CA LEU A 79 -4.70 4.83 -2.36
C LEU A 79 -3.59 5.90 -2.46
N LEU A 80 -2.65 5.74 -3.38
CA LEU A 80 -1.62 6.77 -3.65
C LEU A 80 -2.23 8.06 -4.21
N SER A 81 -3.16 7.95 -5.14
CA SER A 81 -3.88 9.11 -5.69
C SER A 81 -4.60 9.89 -4.58
N LEU A 82 -5.32 9.18 -3.70
CA LEU A 82 -6.00 9.78 -2.55
C LEU A 82 -5.01 10.43 -1.58
N LYS A 83 -3.87 9.78 -1.30
CA LYS A 83 -2.78 10.38 -0.49
C LYS A 83 -2.35 11.73 -1.07
N TYR A 84 -2.07 11.80 -2.36
CA TYR A 84 -1.63 13.05 -3.00
C TYR A 84 -2.72 14.12 -3.02
N GLN A 85 -3.97 13.76 -3.29
CA GLN A 85 -5.11 14.68 -3.22
C GLN A 85 -5.24 15.31 -1.83
N LEU A 86 -5.19 14.51 -0.77
CA LEU A 86 -5.26 14.99 0.61
C LEU A 86 -4.07 15.91 0.95
N GLN A 87 -2.86 15.57 0.50
CA GLN A 87 -1.68 16.42 0.71
C GLN A 87 -1.83 17.78 0.00
N GLU A 88 -2.38 17.82 -1.21
CA GLU A 88 -2.66 19.07 -1.91
C GLU A 88 -3.70 19.93 -1.19
N GLU A 89 -4.80 19.33 -0.72
CA GLU A 89 -5.83 20.04 0.03
C GLU A 89 -5.29 20.63 1.34
N LEU A 90 -4.44 19.87 2.06
CA LEU A 90 -3.80 20.35 3.27
C LEU A 90 -2.86 21.53 2.98
N LYS A 91 -2.07 21.47 1.90
CA LYS A 91 -1.22 22.58 1.46
C LYS A 91 -2.05 23.84 1.16
N LYS A 92 -3.15 23.70 0.42
CA LYS A 92 -4.07 24.81 0.09
C LYS A 92 -4.68 25.45 1.35
N LYS A 93 -5.14 24.64 2.31
CA LYS A 93 -5.68 25.12 3.59
C LYS A 93 -4.64 25.90 4.39
N HIS A 94 -3.42 25.38 4.48
CA HIS A 94 -2.32 26.05 5.21
C HIS A 94 -1.99 27.43 4.62
N GLN A 95 -1.93 27.54 3.29
CA GLN A 95 -1.67 28.82 2.62
C GLN A 95 -2.76 29.86 2.86
N GLN A 96 -4.03 29.45 2.94
CA GLN A 96 -5.16 30.35 3.24
C GLN A 96 -5.19 30.84 4.69
N THR A 97 -4.58 30.09 5.62
CA THR A 97 -4.58 30.47 7.06
C THR A 97 -3.48 31.47 7.40
N HIS A 98 -2.36 31.44 6.67
CA HIS A 98 -1.23 32.37 6.87
C HIS A 98 -1.28 33.64 6.01
N ALA A 99 -2.27 33.75 5.11
CA ALA A 99 -2.50 34.94 4.28
C ALA A 99 -3.53 35.92 4.89
N LYS A 100 -3.92 35.73 6.15
CA LYS A 100 -4.79 36.61 6.94
C LYS A 100 -4.04 37.19 8.12
#